data_AF-A0A3D4NJ26-F1
#
_entry.id   AF-A0A3D4NJ26-F1
#
_cell.length_a   1.000
_cell.length_b   1.000
_cell.length_c   1.000
_cell.angle_alpha   90.00
_cell.angle_beta   90.00
_cell.angle_gamma   90.00
#
_symmetry.space_group_name_H-M   'P 1'
#
loop_
_entity.id
_entity.type
_entity.pdbx_description
1 polymer ?
#
loop_
_entity_poly.entity_id
_entity_poly.type
_entity_poly.pdbx_seq_one_letter_code
_entity_poly.pdbx_strand_id
1 'polypeptide(L)' 'MRFMIFVKASSDSEAGILPSEELMTAMGNFNEELVKAGILIDCDGLQPSSKGARVRFSGDQRTVIYGPFAETK' A
#
# COMPACT_ATOMS: atom_id res chain seq x y z
N MET A 1 8.83 20.77 -0.81
CA MET A 1 8.82 19.76 0.28
C MET A 1 7.99 18.58 -0.20
N ARG A 2 8.38 17.34 0.11
CA ARG A 2 7.67 16.12 -0.33
C ARG A 2 7.06 15.43 0.89
N PHE A 3 5.92 14.79 0.68
CA PHE A 3 5.23 14.01 1.69
C PHE A 3 4.99 12.59 1.17
N MET A 4 5.01 11.63 2.08
CA MET A 4 4.61 10.25 1.81
C MET A 4 3.40 9.95 2.68
N ILE A 5 2.31 9.52 2.04
CA ILE A 5 1.04 9.24 2.70
C ILE A 5 0.81 7.73 2.59
N PHE A 6 0.59 7.07 3.72
CA PHE A 6 0.25 5.66 3.78
C PHE A 6 -1.20 5.48 4.25
N VAL A 7 -2.02 4.86 3.41
CA VAL A 7 -3.28 4.28 3.85
C VAL A 7 -2.96 2.95 4.51
N LYS A 8 -3.34 2.80 5.78
CA LYS A 8 -3.11 1.57 6.53
C LYS A 8 -4.04 0.47 6.02
N ALA A 9 -3.53 -0.75 5.98
CA ALA A 9 -4.32 -1.92 5.60
C ALA A 9 -5.50 -2.11 6.56
N SER A 10 -6.65 -2.47 6.01
CA SER A 10 -7.84 -2.95 6.73
C SER A 10 -8.03 -4.44 6.51
N SER A 11 -8.99 -5.04 7.22
CA SER A 11 -9.45 -6.41 6.96
C SER A 11 -9.81 -6.62 5.49
N ASP A 12 -10.46 -5.63 4.89
CA ASP A 12 -11.00 -5.71 3.54
C ASP A 12 -9.88 -5.64 2.50
N SER A 13 -8.91 -4.73 2.68
CA SER A 13 -7.76 -4.65 1.79
C SER A 13 -6.86 -5.89 1.88
N GLU A 14 -6.70 -6.47 3.07
CA GLU A 14 -5.96 -7.74 3.25
C GLU A 14 -6.71 -8.94 2.66
N ALA A 15 -8.04 -8.90 2.62
CA ALA A 15 -8.86 -9.87 1.90
C ALA A 15 -8.88 -9.64 0.37
N GLY A 16 -8.25 -8.58 -0.12
CA GLY A 16 -8.23 -8.22 -1.55
C GLY A 16 -9.57 -7.71 -2.06
N ILE A 17 -10.44 -7.21 -1.18
CA ILE A 17 -11.71 -6.58 -1.56
C ILE A 17 -11.39 -5.26 -2.24
N LEU A 18 -11.87 -5.10 -3.47
CA LEU A 18 -11.71 -3.87 -4.23
C LEU A 18 -12.81 -2.86 -3.91
N PRO A 19 -12.53 -1.55 -4.02
CA PRO A 19 -13.57 -0.53 -3.98
C PRO A 19 -14.62 -0.74 -5.08
N SER A 20 -15.78 -0.11 -4.94
CA SER A 20 -16.76 -0.06 -6.02
C SER A 20 -16.18 0.63 -7.27
N GLU A 21 -16.71 0.29 -8.45
CA GLU A 21 -16.29 0.88 -9.72
C GLU A 21 -16.46 2.41 -9.74
N GLU A 22 -17.55 2.91 -9.15
CA GLU A 22 -17.79 4.35 -8.98
C GLU A 22 -16.68 5.01 -8.17
N LEU A 23 -16.29 4.41 -7.05
CA LEU A 23 -15.24 4.94 -6.19
C LEU A 23 -13.87 4.86 -6.88
N MET A 24 -13.58 3.76 -7.58
CA MET A 24 -12.36 3.62 -8.38
C MET A 24 -12.25 4.71 -9.46
N THR A 25 -13.36 5.02 -10.13
CA THR A 25 -13.43 6.07 -11.15
C THR A 25 -13.19 7.44 -10.54
N ALA A 26 -13.85 7.74 -9.42
CA ALA A 26 -13.66 9.02 -8.71
C ALA A 26 -12.20 9.20 -8.23
N MET A 27 -11.59 8.13 -7.71
CA MET A 27 -10.18 8.13 -7.30
C MET A 27 -9.24 8.37 -8.50
N GLY A 28 -9.50 7.72 -9.64
CA GLY A 28 -8.71 7.91 -10.86
C GLY A 28 -8.73 9.36 -11.33
N ASN A 29 -9.92 9.95 -11.45
CA ASN A 29 -10.09 11.34 -11.86
C ASN A 29 -9.37 12.32 -10.92
N PHE A 30 -9.52 12.13 -9.61
CA PHE A 30 -8.84 12.97 -8.61
C PHE A 30 -7.31 12.84 -8.70
N ASN A 31 -6.78 11.62 -8.82
CA ASN A 31 -5.34 11.40 -8.98
C ASN A 31 -4.80 12.04 -10.26
N GLU A 32 -5.53 11.96 -11.37
CA GLU A 32 -5.15 12.62 -12.63
C GLU A 32 -5.04 14.15 -12.48
N GLU A 33 -5.98 14.78 -11.77
CA GLU A 33 -5.93 16.22 -11.51
C GLU A 33 -4.68 16.59 -10.69
N LEU A 34 -4.34 15.79 -9.68
CA LEU A 34 -3.14 16.01 -8.87
C LEU A 34 -1.84 15.80 -9.66
N VAL A 35 -1.81 14.84 -10.58
CA VAL A 35 -0.67 14.65 -11.50
C VAL A 35 -0.53 15.85 -12.43
N LYS A 36 -1.63 16.30 -13.06
CA LYS A 36 -1.64 17.48 -13.95
C LYS A 36 -1.20 18.75 -13.22
N ALA A 37 -1.54 18.88 -11.94
CA ALA A 37 -1.10 19.98 -11.08
C ALA A 37 0.37 19.87 -10.60
N GLY A 38 1.07 18.76 -10.88
CA GLY A 38 2.43 18.51 -10.42
C GLY A 38 2.54 18.23 -8.91
N ILE A 39 1.43 17.87 -8.26
CA ILE A 39 1.34 17.59 -6.82
C ILE A 39 1.63 16.11 -6.54
N LEU A 40 1.02 15.21 -7.32
CA LEU A 40 1.20 13.76 -7.15
C LEU A 40 2.43 13.30 -7.91
N ILE A 41 3.43 12.84 -7.16
CA ILE A 41 4.69 12.32 -7.72
C ILE A 41 4.53 10.84 -8.08
N ASP A 42 3.93 10.07 -7.18
CA ASP A 42 3.71 8.64 -7.33
C ASP A 42 2.51 8.18 -6.48
N CYS A 43 1.80 7.16 -6.94
CA CYS A 43 0.64 6.59 -6.25
C CYS A 43 0.37 5.17 -6.75
N ASP A 44 0.54 4.20 -5.86
CA ASP A 44 0.31 2.79 -6.17
C ASP A 44 -0.43 2.08 -5.05
N GLY A 45 -1.14 1.02 -5.44
CA GLY A 45 -1.75 0.07 -4.52
C GLY A 45 -0.74 -1.00 -4.09
N LEU A 46 -0.75 -1.36 -2.81
CA LEU A 46 0.01 -2.51 -2.30
C LEU A 46 -0.86 -3.77 -2.32
N GLN A 47 -0.23 -4.92 -2.60
CA GLN A 47 -0.88 -6.22 -2.46
C GLN A 47 -1.08 -6.60 -0.98
N PRO A 48 -2.05 -7.49 -0.66
CA PRO A 48 -2.20 -8.05 0.67
C PRO A 48 -0.89 -8.58 1.26
N SER A 49 -0.71 -8.44 2.57
CA SER A 49 0.50 -8.87 3.27
C SER A 49 0.77 -10.37 3.15
N SER A 50 -0.25 -11.19 2.90
CA SER A 50 -0.15 -12.62 2.58
C SER A 50 0.69 -12.92 1.32
N LYS A 51 0.84 -11.97 0.42
CA LYS A 51 1.72 -12.04 -0.77
C LYS A 51 3.08 -11.37 -0.55
N GLY A 52 3.32 -10.82 0.64
CA GLY A 52 4.53 -10.11 1.00
C GLY A 52 5.51 -10.95 1.82
N ALA A 53 6.73 -10.42 1.95
CA ALA A 53 7.74 -10.95 2.85
C ALA A 53 8.49 -9.80 3.54
N ARG A 54 8.89 -10.02 4.80
CA ARG A 54 9.81 -9.17 5.54
C ARG A 54 11.17 -9.85 5.61
N VAL A 55 12.21 -9.17 5.15
CA VAL A 55 13.59 -9.63 5.31
C VAL A 55 14.18 -8.94 6.53
N ARG A 56 14.54 -9.71 7.56
CA ARG A 56 15.17 -9.21 8.78
C ARG A 56 16.66 -9.51 8.74
N PHE A 57 17.44 -8.46 8.99
CA PHE A 57 18.89 -8.52 9.14
C PHE A 57 19.25 -8.36 10.62
N SER A 58 20.08 -9.26 11.15
CA SER A 58 20.58 -9.20 12.53
C SER A 58 22.03 -9.67 12.55
N GLY A 59 22.97 -8.71 12.53
CA GLY A 59 24.38 -9.01 12.27
C GLY A 59 24.55 -9.73 10.92
N ASP A 60 25.18 -10.91 10.96
CA ASP A 60 25.35 -11.76 9.78
C ASP A 60 24.16 -12.68 9.49
N GLN A 61 23.13 -12.65 10.31
CA GLN A 61 21.92 -13.43 10.08
C GLN A 61 20.96 -12.68 9.16
N ARG A 62 20.41 -13.41 8.18
CA ARG A 62 19.36 -12.94 7.27
C ARG A 62 18.19 -13.93 7.35
N THR A 63 17.01 -13.46 7.72
CA THR A 63 15.79 -14.28 7.77
C THR A 63 14.69 -13.67 6.92
N VAL A 64 13.96 -14.54 6.23
CA VAL A 64 12.78 -14.16 5.45
C VAL A 64 11.55 -14.62 6.23
N ILE A 65 10.64 -13.69 6.48
CA ILE A 65 9.39 -13.91 7.19
C ILE A 65 8.27 -13.65 6.18
N TYR A 66 7.57 -14.69 5.75
CA TYR A 66 6.40 -14.55 4.88
C TYR A 66 5.21 -14.02 5.68
N GLY A 67 4.35 -13.24 5.03
CA GLY A 67 3.11 -12.77 5.65
C GLY A 67 2.02 -13.84 5.74
N PRO A 68 0.84 -13.51 6.30
CA PRO A 68 0.50 -12.22 6.90
C PRO A 68 1.30 -11.96 8.18
N PHE A 69 1.54 -10.70 8.49
CA PHE A 69 2.35 -10.32 9.65
C PHE A 69 1.48 -10.17 10.89
N ALA A 70 2.00 -10.55 12.06
CA ALA A 70 1.34 -10.26 13.33
C ALA A 70 1.06 -8.76 13.48
N GLU A 71 -0.09 -8.44 14.07
CA GLU A 71 -0.58 -7.08 14.26
C GLU A 71 0.46 -6.21 14.97
N THR A 72 0.79 -5.05 14.40
CA THR A 72 1.56 -4.02 15.10
C THR A 72 0.58 -3.21 15.94
N LYS A 73 0.68 -3.31 17.28
CA LYS A 73 -0.02 -2.43 18.22
C LYS A 73 0.37 -0.96 18.03
#